data_AF-A0A2W1LRA1-F1
#
_entry.id   AF-A0A2W1LRA1-F1
#
_cell.length_a   1.000
_cell.length_b   1.000
_cell.length_c   1.000
_cell.angle_alpha   90.00
_cell.angle_beta   90.00
_cell.angle_gamma   90.00
#
_symmetry.space_group_name_H-M   'P 1'
#
loop_
_entity.id
_entity.type
_entity.pdbx_description
1 polymer ?
#
loop_
_entity_poly.entity_id
_entity_poly.type
_entity_poly.pdbx_seq_one_letter_code
_entity_poly.pdbx_strand_id
1 'polypeptide(L)' 'MSLADKIVVLKDELLQVAEKNYYNLLHPEVITMSQKLDTLIVQSMKNRR' A
#
# COMPACT_ATOMS: atom_id res chain seq x y z
N MET A 1 6.05 -13.02 9.48
CA MET A 1 5.98 -12.13 8.30
C MET A 1 6.54 -10.77 8.69
N SER A 2 7.63 -10.36 8.04
CA SER A 2 8.34 -9.12 8.33
C SER A 2 7.55 -7.88 7.88
N LEU A 3 7.94 -6.69 8.35
CA LEU A 3 7.35 -5.44 7.87
C LEU A 3 7.59 -5.23 6.36
N ALA A 4 8.74 -5.68 5.86
CA ALA A 4 9.04 -5.64 4.43
C ALA A 4 8.10 -6.55 3.63
N ASP A 5 7.83 -7.76 4.12
CA ASP A 5 6.90 -8.70 3.48
C ASP A 5 5.49 -8.10 3.42
N LYS A 6 5.06 -7.40 4.48
CA LYS A 6 3.75 -6.73 4.53
C LYS A 6 3.64 -5.60 3.51
N ILE A 7 4.71 -4.84 3.31
CA ILE A 7 4.77 -3.78 2.30
C ILE A 7 4.64 -4.40 0.89
N VAL A 8 5.32 -5.51 0.62
CA VAL A 8 5.25 -6.18 -0.69
C VAL A 8 3.83 -6.68 -0.97
N VAL A 9 3.22 -7.41 -0.02
CA VAL A 9 1.84 -7.92 -0.18
C VAL A 9 0.86 -6.77 -0.40
N LEU A 10 0.93 -5.73 0.42
CA LEU A 10 0.00 -4.60 0.32
C LEU A 10 0.19 -3.79 -0.97
N LYS A 11 1.42 -3.72 -1.51
CA LYS A 11 1.70 -3.13 -2.81
C LYS A 11 1.01 -3.92 -3.93
N ASP A 12 1.08 -5.26 -3.87
CA ASP A 12 0.42 -6.11 -4.88
C ASP A 12 -1.12 -6.02 -4.76
N GLU A 13 -1.67 -5.94 -3.55
CA GLU A 13 -3.10 -5.69 -3.33
C GLU A 13 -3.54 -4.31 -3.86
N LEU A 14 -2.74 -3.26 -3.64
CA LEU A 14 -3.02 -1.93 -4.19
C LEU A 14 -3.06 -1.95 -5.73
N LEU A 15 -2.15 -2.69 -6.38
CA LEU A 15 -2.15 -2.84 -7.83
C LEU A 15 -3.43 -3.53 -8.33
N GLN A 16 -3.86 -4.61 -7.67
CA GLN A 16 -5.12 -5.29 -8.01
C GLN A 16 -6.33 -4.37 -7.82
N VAL A 17 -6.36 -3.57 -6.75
CA VAL A 17 -7.44 -2.59 -6.51
C VAL A 17 -7.40 -1.48 -7.56
N ALA A 18 -6.22 -1.03 -7.97
CA ALA A 18 -6.09 -0.06 -9.05
C ALA A 18 -6.59 -0.65 -10.37
N GLU A 19 -6.19 -1.87 -10.74
CA GLU A 19 -6.65 -2.57 -11.94
C GLU A 19 -8.18 -2.75 -11.96
N LYS A 20 -8.76 -3.23 -10.86
CA LYS A 20 -10.21 -3.39 -10.67
C LYS A 20 -10.97 -2.07 -10.87
N ASN A 21 -10.36 -0.95 -10.50
CA ASN A 21 -10.93 0.39 -10.60
C ASN A 21 -10.45 1.16 -11.84
N TYR A 22 -9.99 0.45 -12.89
CA TYR A 22 -9.52 1.03 -14.16
C TYR A 22 -8.44 2.10 -13.98
N TYR A 23 -7.55 1.88 -13.02
CA TYR A 23 -6.49 2.80 -12.62
C TYR A 23 -7.00 4.20 -12.23
N ASN A 24 -8.25 4.32 -11.79
CA ASN A 24 -8.76 5.54 -11.17
C ASN A 24 -8.08 5.75 -9.81
N LEU A 25 -6.98 6.50 -9.81
CA LEU A 25 -6.21 6.80 -8.60
C LEU A 25 -6.98 7.66 -7.58
N LEU A 26 -8.06 8.30 -8.01
CA LEU A 26 -8.96 9.06 -7.14
C LEU A 26 -10.10 8.21 -6.59
N HIS A 27 -10.18 6.92 -6.94
CA HIS A 27 -11.19 6.04 -6.40
C HIS A 27 -10.96 5.87 -4.88
N PRO A 28 -12.01 5.97 -4.03
CA PRO A 28 -11.86 5.91 -2.58
C PRO A 28 -11.14 4.64 -2.08
N GLU A 29 -11.36 3.49 -2.73
CA GLU A 29 -10.71 2.22 -2.41
C GLU A 29 -9.19 2.28 -2.68
N VAL A 30 -8.79 2.87 -3.82
CA VAL A 30 -7.38 3.02 -4.22
C VAL A 30 -6.66 3.97 -3.26
N ILE A 31 -7.30 5.10 -2.92
CA ILE A 31 -6.77 6.07 -1.94
C ILE A 31 -6.55 5.40 -0.58
N THR A 32 -7.55 4.65 -0.10
CA THR A 32 -7.48 3.96 1.20
C THR A 32 -6.33 2.96 1.25
N MET A 33 -6.15 2.19 0.17
CA MET A 33 -5.05 1.23 0.07
C MET A 33 -3.69 1.92 -0.01
N SER A 34 -3.58 3.03 -0.75
CA SER A 34 -2.36 3.84 -0.82
C SER A 34 -1.95 4.37 0.55
N GLN A 35 -2.90 4.93 1.31
CA GLN A 35 -2.63 5.46 2.66
C GLN A 35 -2.17 4.38 3.65
N LYS A 36 -2.73 3.17 3.55
CA LYS A 36 -2.28 2.02 4.35
C LYS A 36 -0.83 1.66 4.01
N LEU A 37 -0.48 1.65 2.72
CA LEU A 37 0.88 1.35 2.27
C LEU A 37 1.88 2.41 2.74
N ASP A 38 1.53 3.69 2.62
CA ASP A 38 2.36 4.80 3.10
C ASP A 38 2.64 4.69 4.60
N THR A 39 1.63 4.32 5.39
CA THR A 39 1.79 4.13 6.84
C THR A 39 2.83 3.05 7.17
N LEU A 40 2.80 1.92 6.46
CA LEU A 40 3.77 0.84 6.65
C LEU A 40 5.19 1.24 6.21
N ILE A 41 5.30 1.99 5.12
CA ILE A 41 6.60 2.52 4.64
C ILE A 41 7.20 3.45 5.70
N VAL A 42 6.42 4.39 6.22
CA VAL A 42 6.87 5.32 7.28
C VAL A 42 7.29 4.56 8.55
N GLN A 43 6.53 3.53 8.95
CA GLN A 43 6.92 2.67 10.07
C GLN A 43 8.25 1.95 9.79
N SER A 44 8.47 1.47 8.56
CA SER A 44 9.73 0.81 8.18
C SER A 44 10.91 1.76 8.22
N MET A 45 10.73 3.01 7.81
CA MET A 45 11.77 4.04 7.89
C MET A 45 12.14 4.38 9.33
N LYS A 46 11.14 4.48 10.22
CA LYS A 46 11.36 4.75 11.65
C LYS A 46 12.10 3.61 12.36
N ASN A 47 11.76 2.36 12.04
CA ASN A 47 12.40 1.19 12.65
C ASN A 47 13.83 0.91 12.17
N ARG A 48 14.32 1.64 11.15
CA ARG A 48 15.72 1.58 10.69
C ARG A 48 16.64 2.62 11.35
N ARG A 49 16.09 3.54 12.15
CA ARG A 49 16.86 4.46 12.98
C ARG A 49 17.15 3.83 14.34
#